data_AF-A0A7W9L6H3-F1
#
_entry.id   AF-A0A7W9L6H3-F1
#
_cell.length_a   1.000
_cell.length_b   1.000
_cell.length_c   1.000
_cell.angle_alpha   90.00
_cell.angle_beta   90.00
_cell.angle_gamma   90.00
#
_symmetry.space_group_name_H-M   'P 1'
#
loop_
_entity.id
_entity.type
_entity.pdbx_description
1 polymer ?
#
loop_
_entity_poly.entity_id
_entity_poly.type
_entity_poly.pdbx_seq_one_letter_code
_entity_poly.pdbx_strand_id
1 'polypeptide(L)'
;MTIRTKALMAAVAAMTLGAAACTQAEQEKTEAHAEAAADKTADVASQAGEVIEGGAMKAAQAVESGAGKVADKLEGEQAEAAAEGKPGAINPATDQRVPANNN
;
A
#
# COMPACT_ATOMS: atom_id res chain seq x y z
N MET A 1 -8.58 -12.91 19.16
CA MET A 1 -9.15 -11.53 19.20
C MET A 1 -9.83 -11.22 20.54
N THR A 2 -10.57 -12.17 21.11
CA THR A 2 -11.30 -12.04 22.40
C THR A 2 -10.45 -11.73 23.64
N ILE A 3 -9.18 -12.14 23.68
CA ILE A 3 -8.30 -11.92 24.85
C ILE A 3 -7.82 -10.46 24.94
N ARG A 4 -7.58 -9.81 23.79
CA ARG A 4 -7.15 -8.40 23.73
C ARG A 4 -8.24 -7.44 24.20
N THR A 5 -9.51 -7.77 23.91
CA THR A 5 -10.67 -6.97 24.31
C THR A 5 -10.91 -7.00 25.82
N LYS A 6 -10.61 -8.13 26.49
CA LYS A 6 -10.79 -8.27 27.94
C LYS A 6 -9.77 -7.45 28.75
N ALA A 7 -8.53 -7.35 28.27
CA ALA A 7 -7.51 -6.51 28.90
C ALA A 7 -7.85 -5.02 28.82
N LEU A 8 -8.41 -4.58 27.69
CA LEU A 8 -8.80 -3.19 27.46
C LEU A 8 -9.96 -2.75 28.36
N MET A 9 -10.93 -3.64 28.60
CA MET A 9 -12.06 -3.37 29.51
C MET A 9 -11.65 -3.32 30.99
N ALA A 10 -10.66 -4.13 31.41
CA ALA A 10 -10.15 -4.11 32.78
C ALA A 10 -9.39 -2.81 33.10
N ALA A 11 -8.66 -2.25 32.12
CA ALA A 11 -7.98 -0.97 32.27
C ALA A 11 -8.99 0.18 32.49
N VAL A 12 -10.10 0.21 31.75
CA VAL A 12 -11.15 1.23 31.90
C VAL A 12 -11.85 1.13 33.26
N ALA A 13 -12.11 -0.09 33.76
CA ALA A 13 -12.74 -0.29 35.06
C ALA A 13 -11.82 0.08 36.24
N ALA A 14 -10.50 -0.11 36.12
CA ALA A 14 -9.55 0.32 37.15
C ALA A 14 -9.43 1.85 37.23
N MET A 15 -9.60 2.57 36.11
CA MET A 15 -9.59 4.03 36.09
C MET A 15 -10.81 4.65 36.78
N THR A 16 -11.98 3.99 36.76
CA THR A 16 -13.20 4.55 37.35
C THR A 16 -13.29 4.38 38.87
N LEU A 17 -12.62 3.39 39.46
CA LEU A 17 -12.56 3.20 40.92
C LEU A 17 -11.48 4.07 41.62
N GLY A 18 -10.54 4.66 40.87
CA GLY A 18 -9.48 5.53 41.41
C GLY A 18 -9.81 7.02 41.44
N ALA A 19 -10.87 7.46 40.75
CA ALA A 19 -11.18 8.88 40.53
C ALA A 19 -11.58 9.66 41.81
N ALA A 20 -11.95 8.99 42.90
CA ALA A 20 -12.40 9.65 44.13
C ALA A 20 -11.25 10.17 45.03
N ALA A 21 -9.99 9.89 44.70
CA ALA A 21 -8.82 10.27 45.53
C ALA A 21 -7.68 11.00 44.76
N CYS A 22 -7.86 11.32 43.47
CA CYS A 22 -6.84 12.03 42.70
C CYS A 22 -6.80 13.52 43.08
N THR A 23 -5.61 14.03 43.45
CA THR A 23 -5.36 15.46 43.61
C THR A 23 -5.18 16.13 42.24
N GLN A 24 -5.31 17.45 42.14
CA GLN A 24 -5.09 18.20 40.88
C GLN A 24 -3.72 17.90 40.25
N ALA A 25 -2.68 17.71 41.08
CA ALA A 25 -1.34 17.36 40.62
C ALA A 25 -1.27 15.96 39.96
N GLU A 26 -2.08 14.99 40.41
CA GLU A 26 -2.15 13.67 39.78
C GLU A 26 -2.93 13.73 38.45
N GLN A 27 -3.91 14.63 38.34
CA GLN A 27 -4.66 14.88 37.11
C GLN A 27 -3.77 15.51 36.03
N GLU A 28 -3.06 16.60 36.35
CA GLU A 28 -2.12 17.25 35.43
C GLU A 28 -1.03 16.29 34.95
N LYS A 29 -0.50 15.47 35.86
CA LYS A 29 0.51 14.46 35.51
C LYS A 29 -0.07 13.37 34.59
N THR A 30 -1.29 12.94 34.85
CA THR A 30 -1.98 11.95 34.01
C THR A 30 -2.29 12.51 32.62
N GLU A 31 -2.74 13.77 32.54
CA GLU A 31 -2.96 14.48 31.28
C GLU A 31 -1.66 14.62 30.49
N ALA A 32 -0.58 15.08 31.10
CA ALA A 32 0.73 15.18 30.45
C ALA A 32 1.25 13.82 29.96
N HIS A 33 1.06 12.74 30.73
CA HIS A 33 1.42 11.39 30.28
C HIS A 33 0.54 10.90 29.14
N ALA A 34 -0.76 11.22 29.16
CA ALA A 34 -1.69 10.87 28.09
C ALA A 34 -1.36 11.63 26.79
N GLU A 35 -1.05 12.92 26.87
CA GLU A 35 -0.61 13.74 25.74
C GLU A 35 0.69 13.19 25.15
N ALA A 36 1.72 12.95 25.98
CA ALA A 36 2.98 12.38 25.51
C ALA A 36 2.80 10.99 24.87
N ALA A 37 1.90 10.16 25.40
CA ALA A 37 1.58 8.86 24.81
C ALA A 37 0.81 9.00 23.48
N ALA A 38 -0.10 9.96 23.39
CA ALA A 38 -0.85 10.27 22.17
C ALA A 38 0.08 10.77 21.07
N ASP A 39 0.95 11.73 21.37
CA ASP A 39 1.96 12.25 20.43
C ASP A 39 2.88 11.14 19.94
N LYS A 40 3.37 10.29 20.86
CA LYS A 40 4.22 9.16 20.47
C LYS A 40 3.48 8.17 19.57
N THR A 41 2.20 7.96 19.82
CA THR A 41 1.35 7.09 18.99
C THR A 41 1.12 7.70 17.61
N ALA A 42 0.88 9.01 17.53
CA ALA A 42 0.73 9.74 16.28
C ALA A 42 2.00 9.66 15.43
N ASP A 43 3.17 9.87 16.02
CA ASP A 43 4.46 9.75 15.33
C ASP A 43 4.69 8.35 14.74
N VAL A 44 4.39 7.31 15.51
CA VAL A 44 4.56 5.92 15.06
C VAL A 44 3.55 5.59 13.97
N ALA A 45 2.30 6.06 14.10
CA ALA A 45 1.29 5.89 13.07
C ALA A 45 1.68 6.58 11.76
N SER A 46 2.23 7.81 11.83
CA SER A 46 2.73 8.54 10.66
C SER A 46 3.86 7.78 9.97
N GLN A 47 4.88 7.36 10.72
CA GLN A 47 6.01 6.60 10.18
C GLN A 47 5.56 5.27 9.55
N ALA A 48 4.61 4.57 10.18
CA ALA A 48 4.04 3.36 9.61
C ALA A 48 3.29 3.65 8.29
N GLY A 49 2.55 4.75 8.24
CA GLY A 49 1.88 5.23 7.03
C GLY A 49 2.86 5.49 5.89
N GLU A 50 3.95 6.22 6.14
CA GLU A 50 4.99 6.51 5.15
C GLU A 50 5.66 5.24 4.61
N VAL A 51 5.94 4.24 5.46
CA VAL A 51 6.52 2.97 5.03
C VAL A 51 5.53 2.19 4.14
N ILE A 52 4.25 2.17 4.50
CA ILE A 52 3.20 1.51 3.71
C ILE A 52 3.06 2.20 2.35
N GLU A 53 2.98 3.52 2.32
CA GLU A 53 2.85 4.31 1.10
C GLU A 53 4.08 4.12 0.19
N GLY A 54 5.29 4.24 0.75
CA GLY A 54 6.53 4.02 0.04
C GLY A 54 6.67 2.59 -0.51
N GLY A 55 6.19 1.59 0.24
CA GLY A 55 6.13 0.20 -0.21
C GLY A 55 5.15 0.00 -1.36
N ALA A 56 3.96 0.59 -1.27
CA ALA A 56 2.95 0.53 -2.31
C ALA A 56 3.43 1.21 -3.61
N MET A 57 4.06 2.38 -3.51
CA MET A 57 4.64 3.08 -4.66
C MET A 57 5.74 2.26 -5.35
N LYS A 58 6.64 1.64 -4.58
CA LYS A 58 7.68 0.76 -5.14
C LYS A 58 7.08 -0.45 -5.87
N ALA A 59 6.04 -1.06 -5.31
CA ALA A 59 5.35 -2.18 -5.95
C ALA A 59 4.67 -1.75 -7.26
N ALA A 60 4.00 -0.59 -7.26
CA ALA A 60 3.39 -0.02 -8.46
C ALA A 60 4.43 0.25 -9.55
N GLN A 61 5.55 0.89 -9.21
CA GLN A 61 6.65 1.15 -10.15
C GLN A 61 7.27 -0.12 -10.72
N ALA A 62 7.41 -1.18 -9.90
CA ALA A 62 7.91 -2.47 -10.37
C ALA A 62 6.93 -3.12 -11.37
N VAL A 63 5.63 -3.04 -11.11
CA VAL A 63 4.59 -3.52 -12.03
C VAL A 63 4.59 -2.72 -13.33
N GLU A 64 4.63 -1.39 -13.25
CA GLU A 64 4.69 -0.50 -14.42
C GLU A 64 5.93 -0.79 -15.27
N SER A 65 7.11 -0.88 -14.66
CA SER A 65 8.36 -1.21 -15.36
C SER A 65 8.32 -2.61 -15.99
N GLY A 66 7.77 -3.59 -15.28
CA GLY A 66 7.61 -4.96 -15.80
C GLY A 66 6.64 -5.02 -16.97
N ALA A 67 5.49 -4.36 -16.87
CA ALA A 67 4.50 -4.28 -17.93
C ALA A 67 5.05 -3.56 -19.17
N GLY A 68 5.77 -2.45 -18.98
CA GLY A 68 6.45 -1.73 -20.06
C GLY A 68 7.43 -2.62 -20.83
N LYS A 69 8.30 -3.35 -20.13
CA LYS A 69 9.24 -4.29 -20.78
C LYS A 69 8.55 -5.39 -21.56
N VAL A 70 7.42 -5.91 -21.07
CA VAL A 70 6.63 -6.91 -21.78
C VAL A 70 5.99 -6.30 -23.01
N ALA A 71 5.44 -5.09 -22.91
CA ALA A 71 4.88 -4.36 -24.03
C ALA A 71 5.93 -4.10 -25.12
N ASP A 72 7.11 -3.58 -24.75
CA ASP A 72 8.22 -3.33 -25.69
C ASP A 72 8.64 -4.62 -26.42
N LYS A 73 8.74 -5.74 -25.68
CA LYS A 73 9.09 -7.04 -26.26
C LYS A 73 8.03 -7.54 -27.24
N LEU A 74 6.76 -7.45 -26.86
CA LEU A 74 5.65 -7.84 -27.73
C LEU A 74 5.60 -6.96 -28.98
N GLU A 75 5.81 -5.66 -28.85
CA GLU A 75 5.85 -4.74 -29.99
C GLU A 75 6.98 -5.11 -30.96
N GLY A 76 8.18 -5.39 -30.43
CA GLY A 76 9.32 -5.86 -31.24
C GLY A 76 9.03 -7.19 -31.94
N GLU A 77 8.48 -8.18 -31.22
CA GLU A 77 8.11 -9.48 -31.79
C GLU A 77 7.02 -9.35 -32.86
N GLN A 78 6.04 -8.46 -32.67
CA GLN A 78 5.00 -8.17 -33.64
C GLN A 78 5.55 -7.45 -34.87
N ALA A 79 6.49 -6.50 -34.69
CA ALA A 79 7.19 -5.83 -35.79
C ALA A 79 8.00 -6.82 -36.64
N GLU A 80 8.77 -7.70 -36.01
CA GLU A 80 9.56 -8.73 -36.69
C GLU A 80 8.65 -9.71 -37.43
N ALA A 81 7.62 -10.23 -36.76
CA ALA A 81 6.66 -11.13 -37.38
C ALA A 81 5.92 -10.48 -38.55
N ALA A 82 5.57 -9.19 -38.44
CA ALA A 82 4.94 -8.45 -39.52
C ALA A 82 5.90 -8.23 -40.70
N ALA A 83 7.17 -7.92 -40.44
CA ALA A 83 8.20 -7.77 -41.47
C ALA A 83 8.47 -9.09 -42.21
N GLU A 84 8.37 -10.22 -41.52
CA GLU A 84 8.44 -11.56 -42.11
C GLU A 84 7.16 -11.99 -42.83
N GLY A 85 6.09 -11.17 -42.79
CA GLY A 85 4.81 -11.50 -43.40
C GLY A 85 4.08 -12.65 -42.71
N LYS A 86 4.34 -12.90 -41.41
CA LYS A 86 3.64 -13.94 -40.64
C LYS A 86 2.16 -13.58 -40.50
N PRO A 87 1.23 -14.44 -40.96
CA PRO A 87 -0.20 -14.25 -40.79
C PRO A 87 -0.62 -13.93 -39.35
N GLY A 88 -1.48 -12.93 -39.19
CA GLY A 88 -2.07 -12.57 -37.90
C GLY A 88 -1.22 -11.63 -37.03
N ALA A 89 0.06 -11.44 -37.34
CA ALA A 89 0.91 -10.44 -36.71
C ALA A 89 0.37 -9.03 -36.94
N ILE A 90 0.54 -8.11 -35.99
CA ILE A 90 0.17 -6.70 -36.12
C ILE A 90 1.43 -5.89 -36.40
N ASN A 91 1.43 -5.10 -37.47
CA ASN A 91 2.52 -4.16 -37.72
C ASN A 91 2.36 -2.95 -36.79
N PRO A 92 3.30 -2.69 -35.86
CA PRO A 92 3.15 -1.58 -34.91
C PRO A 92 3.19 -0.20 -35.56
N ALA A 93 3.85 -0.07 -36.72
CA ALA A 93 3.96 1.21 -37.43
C ALA A 93 2.68 1.60 -38.17
N THR A 94 1.82 0.63 -38.50
CA THR A 94 0.59 0.86 -39.28
C THR A 94 -0.67 0.42 -38.58
N ASP A 95 -0.55 -0.29 -37.45
CA ASP A 95 -1.63 -0.95 -36.71
C ASP A 95 -2.47 -1.91 -37.58
N GLN A 96 -1.88 -2.40 -38.68
CA GLN A 96 -2.53 -3.34 -39.58
C GLN A 96 -2.09 -4.76 -39.30
N ARG A 97 -3.06 -5.68 -39.34
CA ARG A 97 -2.81 -7.11 -39.21
C ARG A 97 -2.35 -7.68 -40.55
N VAL A 98 -1.30 -8.49 -40.54
CA VAL A 98 -0.87 -9.25 -41.71
C VAL A 98 -1.94 -10.27 -42.07
N PRO A 99 -2.46 -10.27 -43.31
CA PRO A 99 -3.51 -11.18 -43.72
C PRO A 99 -3.03 -12.63 -43.71
N ALA A 100 -3.92 -13.55 -43.34
CA ALA A 100 -3.67 -14.97 -43.60
C ALA A 100 -3.80 -15.24 -45.10
N ASN A 101 -2.86 -16.02 -45.65
CA ASN A 101 -2.94 -16.44 -47.03
C ASN A 101 -4.09 -17.44 -47.17
N ASN A 102 -5.22 -16.98 -47.70
CA ASN A 102 -6.40 -17.81 -47.93
C ASN A 102 -6.20 -18.56 -49.25
N ASN A 103 -5.50 -19.69 -49.22
CA ASN A 103 -5.36 -20.58 -50.38
C ASN A 103 -5.87 -21.97 -50.05
#